data_AF-A0A7J3SJG3-F1
#
_entry.id   AF-A0A7J3SJG3-F1
#
_cell.length_a   1.000
_cell.length_b   1.000
_cell.length_c   1.000
_cell.angle_alpha   90.00
_cell.angle_beta   90.00
_cell.angle_gamma   90.00
#
_symmetry.space_group_name_H-M   'P 1'
#
loop_
_entity.id
_entity.type
_entity.pdbx_description
1 polymer ?
#
loop_
_entity_poly.entity_id
_entity_poly.type
_entity_poly.pdbx_seq_one_letter_code
_entity_poly.pdbx_strand_id
1 'polypeptide(L)' 'EKFLEELPSNVDPAGENGEYHTFVFDGPIFKRKVNFEKGETIFRENRFYYLDLTPI' A
#
# COMPACT_ATOMS: atom_id res chain seq x y z
N GLU A 1 6.98 -0.41 -12.14
CA GLU A 1 7.62 0.83 -11.65
C GLU A 1 6.76 2.08 -11.84
N LYS A 2 5.73 2.03 -12.69
CA LYS A 2 4.74 3.10 -12.94
C LYS A 2 4.25 3.91 -11.71
N PHE A 3 4.03 3.27 -10.55
CA PHE A 3 3.58 3.98 -9.35
C PHE A 3 4.56 5.07 -8.89
N LEU A 4 5.87 4.75 -8.82
CA LEU A 4 6.89 5.70 -8.36
C LEU A 4 7.05 6.87 -9.34
N GLU A 5 6.89 6.61 -10.63
CA GLU A 5 6.94 7.64 -11.69
C GLU A 5 5.73 8.59 -11.64
N GLU A 6 4.60 8.15 -11.10
CA GLU A 6 3.37 8.92 -10.98
C GLU A 6 3.27 9.73 -9.68
N LEU A 7 4.26 9.61 -8.78
CA LEU A 7 4.28 10.38 -7.54
C LEU A 7 4.49 11.89 -7.82
N PRO A 8 3.75 12.78 -7.13
CA PRO A 8 4.03 14.20 -7.15
C PRO A 8 5.47 14.50 -6.73
N SER A 9 6.08 15.54 -7.30
CA SER A 9 7.49 15.89 -7.03
C SER A 9 7.81 16.23 -5.57
N ASN A 10 6.79 16.53 -4.76
CA ASN A 10 6.91 16.86 -3.35
C ASN A 10 6.61 15.67 -2.41
N VAL A 11 6.35 14.47 -2.95
CA VAL A 11 6.09 13.26 -2.17
C VAL A 11 7.40 12.49 -2.03
N ASP A 12 7.70 12.04 -0.82
CA ASP A 12 8.81 11.11 -0.59
C ASP A 12 8.49 9.73 -1.19
N PRO A 13 9.27 9.21 -2.16
CA PRO A 13 9.03 7.89 -2.75
C PRO A 13 9.20 6.71 -1.79
N ALA A 14 9.82 6.92 -0.63
CA ALA A 14 9.89 5.92 0.43
C ALA A 14 8.69 6.00 1.40
N GLY A 15 7.86 7.04 1.31
CA GLY A 15 6.69 7.25 2.17
C GLY A 15 7.04 7.58 3.61
N GLU A 16 8.23 8.14 3.87
CA GLU A 16 8.76 8.36 5.23
C GLU A 16 7.91 9.35 6.06
N ASN A 17 7.11 10.21 5.42
CA ASN A 17 6.27 11.20 6.11
C ASN A 17 4.80 10.77 6.22
N GLY A 18 4.49 9.49 5.94
CA GLY A 18 3.15 8.94 6.01
C GLY A 18 2.27 9.25 4.79
N GLU A 19 2.89 9.47 3.62
CA GLU A 19 2.18 9.69 2.36
C GLU A 19 1.36 8.47 1.95
N TYR A 20 1.86 7.26 2.24
CA TYR A 20 1.16 5.99 2.07
C TYR A 20 1.76 4.89 2.93
N HIS A 21 1.00 3.81 3.10
CA HIS A 21 1.47 2.56 3.70
C HIS A 21 1.42 1.43 2.68
N THR A 22 2.39 0.54 2.74
CA THR A 22 2.46 -0.64 1.86
C THR A 22 2.39 -1.93 2.67
N PHE A 23 1.90 -2.99 2.04
CA PHE A 23 1.90 -4.34 2.59
C PHE A 23 2.70 -5.28 1.69
N VAL A 24 3.78 -5.86 2.23
CA VAL A 24 4.62 -6.82 1.51
C VAL A 24 4.04 -8.21 1.69
N PHE A 25 3.47 -8.77 0.63
CA PHE A 25 2.79 -10.06 0.65
C PHE A 25 3.61 -11.20 0.02
N ASP A 26 4.70 -10.89 -0.68
CA ASP A 26 5.59 -11.88 -1.30
C ASP A 26 7.03 -11.34 -1.39
N GLY A 27 8.00 -12.26 -1.50
CA GLY A 27 9.41 -11.91 -1.66
C GLY A 27 10.36 -13.09 -1.45
N PRO A 28 11.67 -12.92 -1.74
CA PRO A 28 12.63 -14.02 -1.76
C PRO A 28 12.76 -14.82 -0.46
N ILE A 29 12.43 -14.20 0.69
CA ILE A 29 12.53 -14.81 2.03
C ILE A 29 11.25 -15.56 2.41
N PHE A 30 10.13 -15.30 1.72
CA PHE A 30 8.85 -15.96 2.01
C PHE A 30 8.88 -17.41 1.50
N LYS A 31 8.55 -18.37 2.37
CA LYS A 31 8.34 -19.78 1.95
C LYS A 31 7.14 -19.95 1.02
N ARG A 32 6.15 -19.07 1.19
CA ARG A 32 4.93 -18.93 0.37
C ARG A 32 4.43 -17.51 0.54
N LYS A 33 3.84 -16.93 -0.51
CA LYS A 33 3.17 -15.63 -0.44
C LYS A 33 2.01 -15.63 0.56
N VAL A 34 1.69 -14.47 1.10
CA VAL A 34 0.49 -14.23 1.89
C VAL A 34 -0.65 -13.99 0.92
N ASN A 35 -1.63 -14.89 0.90
CA ASN A 35 -2.83 -14.69 0.11
C ASN A 35 -3.78 -13.76 0.86
N PHE A 36 -4.39 -12.83 0.12
CA PHE A 36 -5.38 -11.91 0.64
C PHE A 36 -6.33 -11.51 -0.49
N GLU A 37 -7.49 -11.00 -0.10
CA GLU A 37 -8.42 -10.28 -0.96
C GLU A 37 -8.47 -8.80 -0.58
N LYS A 38 -8.80 -7.96 -1.57
CA LYS A 38 -9.00 -6.52 -1.34
C LYS A 38 -10.43 -6.32 -0.87
N GLY A 39 -10.57 -5.75 0.33
CA GLY A 39 -11.83 -5.30 0.88
C GLY A 39 -12.22 -3.91 0.36
N GLU A 40 -13.00 -3.21 1.16
CA GLU A 40 -13.50 -1.88 0.81
C GLU A 40 -12.38 -0.84 0.82
N THR A 41 -12.47 0.13 -0.10
CA THR A 41 -11.67 1.35 -0.04
C THR A 41 -12.48 2.45 0.63
N ILE A 42 -12.03 2.91 1.80
CA ILE A 42 -12.76 3.88 2.63
C ILE A 42 -11.96 5.17 2.72
N PHE A 43 -12.60 6.30 2.43
CA PHE A 43 -12.03 7.62 2.69
C PHE A 43 -12.32 8.05 4.12
N ARG A 44 -11.28 8.30 4.93
CA ARG A 44 -11.41 8.70 6.34
C ARG A 44 -10.70 10.02 6.60
N GLU A 45 -11.16 10.70 7.65
CA GLU A 45 -10.56 11.94 8.18
C GLU A 45 -10.46 13.08 7.14
N ASN A 46 -11.27 12.98 6.07
CA ASN A 46 -11.20 13.86 4.90
C ASN A 46 -9.77 14.01 4.34
N ARG A 47 -8.94 12.97 4.50
CA ARG A 47 -7.50 13.05 4.23
C ARG A 47 -6.91 11.79 3.62
N PHE A 48 -7.30 10.61 4.08
CA PHE A 48 -6.65 9.36 3.70
C PHE A 48 -7.63 8.34 3.14
N TYR A 49 -7.19 7.60 2.13
CA TYR A 49 -7.86 6.39 1.66
C TYR A 49 -7.23 5.18 2.35
N TYR A 50 -8.08 4.31 2.88
CA TYR A 50 -7.71 3.03 3.48
C TYR A 50 -8.22 1.92 2.56
N LEU A 51 -7.43 0.88 2.38
CA LEU A 51 -7.83 -0.34 1.68
C LEU A 51 -7.68 -1.51 2.65
N ASP A 52 -8.80 -2.15 2.98
CA ASP A 52 -8.77 -3.34 3.84
C ASP A 52 -8.22 -4.53 3.07
N LEU A 53 -7.38 -5.35 3.72
CA LEU A 53 -6.85 -6.60 3.17
C LEU A 53 -7.31 -7.76 4.06
N THR A 54 -8.14 -8.65 3.52
CA THR A 54 -8.70 -9.79 4.26
C THR A 54 -7.93 -11.07 3.92
N PRO A 55 -7.51 -11.88 4.91
CA PRO A 55 -6.83 -13.15 4.63
C PRO A 55 -7.72 -14.15 3.88
N ILE A 56 -7.11 -14.95 3.00
CA ILE A 56 -7.77 -16.08 2.32
C ILE A 56 -6.99 -17.39 2.49
#